data_AF-A0A3D5YDM6-F1
#
_entry.id   AF-A0A3D5YDM6-F1
#
_cell.length_a   1.000
_cell.length_b   1.000
_cell.length_c   1.000
_cell.angle_alpha   90.00
_cell.angle_beta   90.00
_cell.angle_gamma   90.00
#
_symmetry.space_group_name_H-M   'P 1'
#
loop_
_entity.id
_entity.type
_entity.pdbx_description
1 polymer ?
#
loop_
_entity_poly.entity_id
_entity_poly.type
_entity_poly.pdbx_seq_one_letter_code
_entity_poly.pdbx_strand_id
1 'polypeptide(L)' 'MASSIVIGYQSLKQKFPDKKITAIFQPHQINRIFTGRDDFVQSFKGFDKVIIYDIYAAREDIAHFDFSKRGQNINSVEEL' A
#
# COMPACT_ATOMS: atom_id res chain seq x y z
N MET A 1 2.92 4.26 -9.21
CA MET A 1 2.29 3.32 -8.26
C MET A 1 2.68 3.69 -6.84
N ALA A 2 3.94 3.55 -6.42
CA ALA A 2 4.42 4.11 -5.15
C ALA A 2 4.79 5.60 -5.25
N SER A 3 5.45 6.01 -6.35
CA SER A 3 5.87 7.41 -6.57
C SER A 3 4.74 8.44 -6.53
N SER A 4 3.56 8.09 -7.01
CA SER A 4 2.36 8.93 -6.96
C SER A 4 1.87 9.22 -5.54
N ILE A 5 2.08 8.28 -4.61
CA ILE A 5 1.72 8.45 -3.19
C ILE A 5 2.64 9.50 -2.56
N VAL A 6 3.94 9.42 -2.84
CA VAL A 6 4.94 10.38 -2.35
C VAL A 6 4.65 11.79 -2.88
N ILE A 7 4.40 11.93 -4.18
CA ILE A 7 4.09 13.25 -4.79
C ILE A 7 2.81 13.83 -4.19
N GLY A 8 1.78 13.00 -3.99
CA GLY A 8 0.54 13.42 -3.34
C GLY A 8 0.76 13.90 -1.91
N TYR A 9 1.53 13.16 -1.12
CA TYR A 9 1.91 13.54 0.25
C TYR A 9 2.63 14.90 0.30
N GLN A 10 3.67 15.07 -0.52
CA GLN A 10 4.45 16.31 -0.56
C GLN A 10 3.57 17.51 -0.95
N SER A 11 2.72 17.33 -1.95
CA SER A 11 1.77 18.38 -2.40
C SER A 11 0.80 18.78 -1.28
N LEU A 12 0.30 17.80 -0.52
CA LEU A 12 -0.61 18.04 0.58
C LEU A 12 0.09 18.72 1.77
N LYS A 13 1.31 18.29 2.15
CA LYS A 13 2.07 18.95 3.22
C LYS A 13 2.48 20.37 2.85
N GLN A 14 2.83 20.63 1.59
CA GLN A 14 3.13 21.99 1.14
C GLN A 14 1.90 22.90 1.28
N LYS A 15 0.71 22.41 0.94
CA LYS A 15 -0.53 23.20 1.00
C LYS A 15 -1.11 23.31 2.42
N PHE A 16 -0.92 22.28 3.24
CA PHE A 16 -1.52 22.17 4.58
C PHE A 16 -0.46 21.70 5.60
N PRO A 17 0.53 22.54 5.94
CA PRO A 17 1.68 22.14 6.76
C PRO A 17 1.26 21.63 8.14
N ASP A 18 0.26 22.25 8.76
CA ASP A 18 -0.17 21.94 10.13
C ASP A 18 -1.30 20.91 10.21
N LYS A 19 -1.71 20.33 9.07
CA LYS A 19 -2.77 19.32 9.04
C LYS A 19 -2.19 17.92 9.08
N LYS A 20 -2.87 17.06 9.85
CA LYS A 20 -2.62 15.61 9.82
C LYS A 20 -3.10 15.04 8.50
N ILE A 21 -2.29 14.20 7.87
CA ILE A 21 -2.60 13.55 6.59
C ILE A 21 -2.75 12.07 6.84
N THR A 22 -3.95 11.55 6.53
CA THR A 22 -4.24 10.12 6.57
C THR A 22 -4.25 9.56 5.15
N ALA A 23 -3.44 8.52 4.90
CA ALA A 23 -3.52 7.73 3.67
C ALA A 23 -4.58 6.64 3.83
N ILE A 24 -5.49 6.54 2.86
CA ILE A 24 -6.39 5.41 2.72
C ILE A 24 -6.08 4.76 1.37
N PHE A 25 -5.59 3.52 1.41
CA PHE A 25 -5.11 2.82 0.23
C PHE A 25 -5.83 1.49 0.06
N GLN A 26 -6.44 1.30 -1.10
CA GLN A 26 -6.98 0.02 -1.52
C GLN A 26 -6.13 -0.57 -2.64
N PRO A 27 -5.47 -1.71 -2.41
CA PRO A 27 -4.67 -2.38 -3.42
C PRO A 27 -5.57 -3.04 -4.48
N HIS A 28 -5.26 -2.83 -5.77
CA HIS A 28 -6.09 -3.29 -6.90
C HIS A 28 -5.53 -4.48 -7.71
N GLN A 29 -4.28 -4.90 -7.46
CA GLN A 29 -3.63 -6.05 -8.13
C GLN A 29 -2.66 -6.71 -7.15
N ILE A 30 -2.81 -8.02 -6.92
CA ILE A 30 -2.04 -8.79 -5.95
C ILE A 30 -0.58 -8.86 -6.36
N ASN A 31 -0.33 -9.16 -7.64
CA ASN A 31 1.02 -9.33 -8.16
C ASN A 31 1.89 -8.07 -7.97
N ARG A 32 1.29 -6.88 -8.09
CA ARG A 32 2.00 -5.60 -7.94
C ARG A 32 2.30 -5.22 -6.50
N ILE A 33 1.48 -5.68 -5.55
CA ILE A 33 1.74 -5.48 -4.13
C ILE A 33 2.93 -6.32 -3.70
N PHE A 34 3.03 -7.57 -4.15
CA PHE A 34 4.15 -8.42 -3.80
C PHE A 34 5.47 -7.97 -4.42
N THR A 35 5.48 -7.61 -5.71
CA THR A 35 6.72 -7.17 -6.37
C THR A 35 7.18 -5.77 -5.93
N GLY A 36 6.27 -4.95 -5.40
CA GLY A 36 6.54 -3.57 -5.01
C GLY A 36 6.35 -3.28 -3.54
N ARG A 37 6.33 -4.31 -2.67
CA ARG A 37 5.99 -4.18 -1.25
C ARG A 37 6.86 -3.12 -0.57
N ASP A 38 8.17 -3.22 -0.73
CA ASP A 38 9.11 -2.29 -0.09
C ASP A 38 8.92 -0.86 -0.59
N ASP A 39 8.70 -0.68 -1.89
CA ASP A 39 8.43 0.64 -2.47
C ASP A 39 7.13 1.25 -1.92
N PHE A 40 6.08 0.43 -1.73
CA PHE A 40 4.83 0.88 -1.11
C PHE A 40 5.04 1.27 0.34
N VAL A 41 5.72 0.44 1.14
CA VAL A 41 6.05 0.74 2.55
C VAL A 41 6.81 2.06 2.65
N GLN A 42 7.82 2.28 1.80
CA GLN A 42 8.57 3.54 1.79
C GLN A 42 7.69 4.71 1.38
N SER A 43 6.75 4.52 0.46
CA SER A 43 5.89 5.61 -0.02
C SER A 43 4.89 6.13 1.02
N PHE A 44 4.55 5.32 2.02
CA PHE A 44 3.67 5.72 3.12
C PHE A 44 4.41 6.34 4.31
N LYS A 45 5.74 6.42 4.26
CA LYS A 45 6.50 7.09 5.33
C LYS A 45 6.16 8.58 5.39
N GLY A 46 5.86 9.05 6.60
CA GLY A 46 5.55 10.46 6.89
C GLY A 46 4.06 10.78 6.96
N PHE A 47 3.18 9.88 6.53
CA PHE A 47 1.75 10.02 6.82
C PHE A 47 1.51 9.88 8.32
N ASP A 48 0.56 10.66 8.84
CA ASP A 48 0.19 10.62 10.26
C ASP A 48 -0.60 9.34 10.60
N LYS A 49 -1.32 8.80 9.61
CA LYS A 49 -2.04 7.54 9.71
C LYS A 49 -2.11 6.88 8.33
N VAL A 50 -2.02 5.56 8.28
CA VAL A 50 -2.19 4.77 7.07
C VAL A 50 -3.27 3.72 7.34
N ILE A 51 -4.21 3.58 6.41
CA ILE A 51 -5.27 2.56 6.44
C ILE A 51 -5.18 1.81 5.12
N ILE A 52 -4.98 0.50 5.20
CA ILE A 52 -4.90 -0.37 4.03
C ILE A 52 -6.09 -1.31 4.05
N TYR A 53 -6.83 -1.32 2.94
CA TYR A 53 -7.97 -2.21 2.74
C TYR A 53 -7.52 -3.56 2.19
N ASP A 54 -8.40 -4.55 2.31
CA ASP A 54 -8.25 -5.84 1.63
C ASP A 54 -8.10 -5.66 0.12
N ILE A 55 -7.42 -6.62 -0.51
CA ILE A 55 -7.10 -6.55 -1.92
C ILE A 55 -8.37 -6.69 -2.76
N TYR A 56 -8.66 -5.65 -3.54
CA TYR A 56 -9.71 -5.71 -4.54
C TYR A 56 -9.16 -6.36 -5.81
N ALA A 57 -9.36 -7.66 -5.97
CA ALA A 57 -8.97 -8.32 -7.21
C ALA A 57 -9.97 -8.01 -8.31
N ALA A 58 -9.58 -7.08 -9.19
CA ALA A 58 -10.44 -6.69 -10.30
C ALA A 58 -10.61 -7.81 -11.35
N ARG A 59 -9.56 -8.61 -11.61
CA ARG A 59 -9.52 -9.65 -12.65
C ARG A 59 -8.68 -10.89 -12.30
N GLU A 60 -8.02 -10.90 -11.15
CA GLU A 60 -7.18 -12.01 -10.69
C GLU A 60 -8.03 -12.95 -9.82
N ASP A 61 -7.96 -14.26 -10.05
CA ASP A 61 -8.58 -15.23 -9.16
C ASP A 61 -7.73 -15.37 -7.89
N ILE A 62 -8.19 -14.72 -6.80
CA ILE A 62 -7.51 -14.76 -5.51
C ILE A 62 -7.51 -16.18 -4.92
N ALA A 63 -8.57 -16.98 -5.19
CA ALA A 63 -8.73 -18.30 -4.60
C ALA A 63 -7.66 -19.30 -5.08
N HIS A 64 -7.15 -19.09 -6.29
CA HIS A 64 -6.10 -19.91 -6.90
C HIS A 64 -4.73 -19.23 -6.91
N PHE A 65 -4.59 -18.07 -6.25
CA PHE A 65 -3.30 -17.41 -6.16
C PHE A 65 -2.38 -18.19 -5.22
N ASP A 66 -1.37 -18.84 -5.80
CA ASP A 66 -0.43 -19.68 -5.06
C ASP A 66 0.56 -18.82 -4.26
N PHE A 67 0.19 -18.51 -3.01
CA PHE A 67 1.05 -17.81 -2.06
C PHE A 67 2.27 -18.64 -1.62
N SER A 68 2.25 -19.96 -1.81
CA SER A 68 3.34 -20.86 -1.41
C SER A 68 4.53 -20.81 -2.36
N LYS A 69 4.29 -20.57 -3.66
CA LYS A 69 5.35 -20.50 -4.69
C LYS A 69 6.25 -19.27 -4.61
N ARG A 70 5.91 -18.25 -3.80
CA ARG A 70 6.66 -16.99 -3.74
C ARG A 70 7.32 -16.68 -2.39
N GLY A 71 7.39 -17.65 -1.48
CA GLY A 71 8.35 -17.63 -0.37
C GLY A 71 8.19 -16.49 0.64
N GLN A 72 6.98 -15.98 0.86
CA GLN A 72 6.72 -14.93 1.85
C GLN A 72 5.53 -15.35 2.73
N ASN A 73 5.83 -15.67 3.97
CA ASN A 73 4.91 -16.08 5.03
C ASN A 73 4.02 -14.88 5.39
N ILE A 74 2.78 -14.85 4.87
CA ILE A 74 1.77 -13.83 5.19
C ILE A 74 1.08 -14.16 6.51
N ASN A 75 1.83 -14.05 7.61
CA ASN A 75 1.30 -14.01 8.97
C ASN A 75 1.81 -12.73 9.65
N SER A 76 1.35 -11.56 9.18
CA SER A 76 1.46 -10.26 9.86
C SER A 76 0.75 -9.21 8.97
N VAL A 77 -0.58 -9.14 9.06
CA VAL A 77 -1.34 -7.96 8.59
C VAL A 77 -1.62 -7.00 9.75
N GLU A 78 -1.04 -7.27 10.91
CA GLU A 78 -1.02 -6.34 12.02
C GLU A 78 0.28 -5.52 11.92
N GLU A 79 0.13 -4.20 11.81
CA GLU A 79 1.18 -3.18 11.83
C GLU A 79 1.94 -2.95 10.50
N LEU A 80 1.32 -2.10 9.67
CA LEU A 80 2.01 -1.14 8.81
C LEU A 80 1.88 0.26 9.39
#